data_AF-A0A6J5CI05-F1
#
_entry.id   AF-A0A6J5CI05-F1
#
_cell.length_a   1.000
_cell.length_b   1.000
_cell.length_c   1.000
_cell.angle_alpha   90.00
_cell.angle_beta   90.00
_cell.angle_gamma   90.00
#
_symmetry.space_group_name_H-M   'P 1'
#
loop_
_entity.id
_entity.type
_entity.pdbx_description
1 polymer ?
#
loop_
_entity_poly.entity_id
_entity_poly.type
_entity_poly.pdbx_seq_one_letter_code
_entity_poly.pdbx_strand_id
1 'polypeptide(L)'
;MIEITKTPQGQSGTTDVQTPDTKPGLYYVSAVRSGGRQWWPMLGPFPDDHAAAIRKIDAVRKLACELDPRGCWYSYGTVRIEHQENPPQGALNSRLL
;
A
#
# COMPACT_ATOMS: atom_id res chain seq x y z
N MET A 1 -0.07 -3.14 15.71
CA MET A 1 0.94 -4.10 15.19
C MET A 1 1.05 -3.82 13.70
N ILE A 2 2.19 -3.32 13.22
CA ILE A 2 2.40 -3.00 11.81
C ILE A 2 3.07 -4.24 11.20
N GLU A 3 2.33 -5.04 10.44
CA GLU A 3 2.92 -6.14 9.66
C GLU A 3 3.54 -5.54 8.40
N ILE A 4 4.85 -5.27 8.46
CA ILE A 4 5.66 -4.95 7.29
C ILE A 4 6.17 -6.27 6.76
N THR A 5 5.47 -6.88 5.78
CA THR A 5 5.93 -8.10 5.12
C THR A 5 7.19 -7.80 4.31
N LYS A 6 8.33 -8.24 4.86
CA LYS A 6 9.63 -8.28 4.17
C LYS A 6 9.56 -9.32 3.06
N THR A 7 9.73 -8.92 1.81
CA THR A 7 9.90 -9.85 0.68
C THR A 7 11.21 -10.62 0.87
N PRO A 8 11.23 -11.96 0.90
CA PRO A 8 12.47 -12.72 0.76
C PRO A 8 12.91 -12.69 -0.70
N GLN A 9 14.12 -12.20 -0.98
CA GLN A 9 14.77 -12.39 -2.26
C GLN A 9 15.24 -13.85 -2.37
N GLY A 10 14.54 -14.65 -3.17
CA GLY A 10 15.06 -15.93 -3.65
C GLY A 10 13.98 -16.97 -3.92
N GLN A 11 13.95 -17.42 -5.19
CA GLN A 11 13.35 -18.65 -5.74
C GLN A 11 11.97 -18.56 -6.41
N SER A 12 12.02 -18.76 -7.74
CA SER A 12 11.07 -19.47 -8.62
C SER A 12 9.55 -19.28 -8.42
N GLY A 13 8.95 -18.51 -9.34
CA GLY A 13 7.75 -18.95 -10.07
C GLY A 13 6.43 -19.10 -9.32
N THR A 14 5.98 -18.08 -8.60
CA THR A 14 4.55 -17.81 -8.35
C THR A 14 4.39 -16.32 -8.13
N THR A 15 3.46 -15.66 -8.84
CA THR A 15 3.04 -14.30 -8.53
C THR A 15 2.63 -14.27 -7.06
N ASP A 16 3.36 -13.55 -6.21
CA ASP A 16 3.10 -13.43 -4.77
C ASP A 16 1.78 -12.65 -4.59
N VAL A 17 0.67 -13.35 -4.74
CA VAL A 17 -0.66 -12.79 -4.50
C VAL A 17 -0.78 -12.68 -2.99
N GLN A 18 -0.56 -11.48 -2.44
CA GLN A 18 -0.86 -11.22 -1.04
C GLN A 18 -2.28 -11.69 -0.72
N THR A 19 -2.41 -12.62 0.24
CA THR A 19 -3.72 -13.07 0.73
C THR A 19 -4.46 -11.87 1.34
N PRO A 20 -5.66 -11.52 0.87
CA PRO A 20 -6.44 -10.45 1.46
C PRO A 20 -6.80 -10.77 2.91
N ASP A 21 -6.30 -9.96 3.84
CA ASP A 21 -6.89 -9.80 5.18
C ASP A 21 -8.42 -9.58 5.11
N THR A 22 -9.15 -10.31 5.95
CA THR A 22 -10.62 -10.33 6.01
C THR A 22 -11.17 -9.50 7.17
N LYS A 23 -10.31 -8.85 7.95
CA LYS A 23 -10.74 -8.03 9.09
C LYS A 23 -11.36 -6.71 8.61
N PRO A 24 -12.39 -6.21 9.29
CA PRO A 24 -12.92 -4.89 8.97
C PRO A 24 -11.89 -3.80 9.30
N GLY A 25 -11.95 -2.71 8.54
CA GLY A 25 -11.10 -1.54 8.69
C GLY A 25 -10.87 -0.79 7.38
N LEU A 26 -10.07 0.26 7.48
CA LEU A 26 -9.71 1.08 6.33
C LEU A 26 -8.38 0.59 5.78
N TYR A 27 -8.41 0.08 4.55
CA TYR A 27 -7.22 -0.39 3.85
C TYR A 27 -6.65 0.71 2.96
N TYR A 28 -5.33 0.77 2.87
CA TYR A 28 -4.61 1.72 2.03
C TYR A 28 -3.52 1.01 1.26
N VAL A 29 -3.20 1.53 0.07
CA VAL A 29 -1.86 1.36 -0.47
C VAL A 29 -0.94 2.32 0.27
N SER A 30 0.14 1.80 0.84
CA SER A 30 1.13 2.57 1.59
C SER A 30 2.49 2.54 0.94
N ALA A 31 3.28 3.58 1.21
CA ALA A 31 4.71 3.62 0.88
C ALA A 31 5.52 3.78 2.16
N VAL A 32 6.68 3.13 2.21
CA VAL A 32 7.68 3.25 3.28
C VAL A 32 9.02 3.54 2.64
N ARG A 33 9.73 4.55 3.14
CA ARG A 33 11.10 4.83 2.68
C ARG A 33 12.01 3.68 3.08
N SER A 34 12.94 3.29 2.22
CA SER A 34 13.90 2.23 2.55
C SER A 34 14.61 2.49 3.88
N GLY A 35 14.57 1.52 4.80
CA GLY A 35 15.08 1.61 6.17
C GLY A 35 14.22 2.39 7.17
N GLY A 36 13.10 2.98 6.73
CA GLY A 36 12.14 3.69 7.57
C GLY A 36 11.11 2.78 8.24
N ARG A 37 10.47 3.28 9.30
CA ARG A 37 9.30 2.65 9.95
C ARG A 37 8.00 3.40 9.71
N GLN A 38 8.09 4.66 9.27
CA GLN A 38 6.94 5.49 8.98
C GLN A 38 6.40 5.13 7.60
N TRP A 39 5.10 4.88 7.55
CA TRP A 39 4.36 4.66 6.32
C TRP A 39 3.59 5.92 5.94
N TRP A 40 3.34 6.09 4.64
CA TRP A 40 2.51 7.16 4.09
C TRP A 40 1.33 6.57 3.32
N PRO A 41 0.09 7.09 3.51
CA PRO A 41 -1.06 6.69 2.71
C PRO A 41 -0.91 7.22 1.28
N MET A 42 -0.77 6.30 0.33
CA MET A 42 -0.65 6.66 -1.09
C MET A 42 -2.02 6.63 -1.78
N LEU A 43 -2.85 5.63 -1.48
CA LEU A 43 -4.18 5.48 -2.07
C LEU A 43 -5.16 4.87 -1.07
N GLY A 44 -6.39 5.37 -1.04
CA GLY A 44 -7.45 4.93 -0.14
C GLY A 44 -8.03 6.07 0.72
N PRO A 45 -8.93 5.77 1.66
CA PRO A 45 -9.23 4.43 2.16
C PRO A 45 -10.07 3.56 1.20
N PHE A 46 -9.85 2.25 1.28
CA PHE A 46 -10.72 1.20 0.77
C PHE A 46 -11.41 0.55 1.98
N PRO A 47 -12.67 0.90 2.31
CA PRO A 47 -13.37 0.37 3.47
C PRO A 47 -13.61 -1.12 3.31
N ASP A 48 -13.15 -1.93 4.26
CA ASP A 48 -13.33 -3.38 4.36
C ASP A 48 -12.89 -4.20 3.12
N ASP A 49 -12.19 -3.57 2.16
CA ASP A 49 -11.76 -4.19 0.90
C ASP A 49 -10.24 -4.09 0.72
N HIS A 50 -9.54 -4.99 1.41
CA HIS A 50 -8.10 -5.13 1.25
C HIS A 50 -7.71 -5.57 -0.17
N ALA A 51 -8.54 -6.40 -0.82
CA ALA A 51 -8.26 -6.90 -2.16
C ALA A 51 -8.25 -5.78 -3.21
N ALA A 52 -9.08 -4.75 -3.05
CA ALA A 52 -9.03 -3.55 -3.88
C ALA A 52 -7.73 -2.78 -3.69
N ALA A 53 -7.25 -2.64 -2.45
CA ALA A 53 -5.97 -1.98 -2.17
C ALA A 53 -4.79 -2.74 -2.81
N ILE A 54 -4.73 -4.07 -2.65
CA ILE A 54 -3.67 -4.91 -3.24
C ILE A 54 -3.61 -4.73 -4.76
N ARG A 55 -4.77 -4.76 -5.44
CA ARG A 55 -4.87 -4.58 -6.89
C ARG A 55 -4.33 -3.24 -7.39
N LYS A 56 -4.15 -2.25 -6.51
CA LYS A 56 -3.69 -0.89 -6.86
C LYS A 56 -2.21 -0.64 -6.60
N ILE A 57 -1.49 -1.56 -5.94
CA ILE A 57 -0.08 -1.38 -5.55
C ILE A 57 0.79 -1.02 -6.76
N ASP A 58 0.72 -1.78 -7.85
CA ASP A 58 1.55 -1.56 -9.04
C ASP A 58 1.26 -0.21 -9.72
N ALA A 59 -0.02 0.16 -9.82
CA ALA A 59 -0.43 1.44 -10.39
C ALA A 59 0.08 2.63 -9.55
N VAL A 60 -0.01 2.52 -8.23
CA VAL A 60 0.51 3.52 -7.29
C VAL A 60 2.02 3.64 -7.39
N ARG A 61 2.75 2.52 -7.41
CA ARG A 61 4.21 2.51 -7.56
C ARG A 61 4.64 3.19 -8.85
N LYS A 62 4.01 2.81 -9.97
CA LYS A 62 4.30 3.40 -11.29
C LYS A 62 4.08 4.90 -11.28
N LEU A 63 2.92 5.36 -10.83
CA LEU A 63 2.61 6.79 -10.81
C LEU A 63 3.51 7.57 -9.84
N ALA A 64 3.82 7.00 -8.68
CA ALA A 64 4.73 7.63 -7.72
C ALA A 64 6.14 7.83 -8.31
N CYS A 65 6.65 6.82 -9.03
CA CYS A 65 7.90 6.91 -9.80
C CYS A 65 7.87 8.00 -10.88
N GLU A 66 6.74 8.16 -11.58
CA GLU A 66 6.57 9.16 -12.64
C GLU A 66 6.50 10.59 -12.08
N LEU A 67 5.92 10.77 -10.89
CA LEU A 67 5.78 12.08 -10.25
C LEU A 67 7.04 12.51 -9.50
N ASP A 68 7.72 11.59 -8.83
CA ASP A 68 9.00 11.81 -8.16
C ASP A 68 9.90 10.59 -8.40
N PRO A 69 11.05 10.75 -9.08
CA PRO A 69 12.01 9.65 -9.28
C PRO A 69 12.45 8.96 -7.99
N ARG A 70 12.41 9.66 -6.84
CA ARG A 70 12.72 9.07 -5.52
C ARG A 70 11.67 8.06 -5.06
N GLY A 71 10.43 8.16 -5.57
CA GLY A 71 9.37 7.20 -5.30
C GLY A 71 9.78 5.77 -5.67
N CYS A 72 10.62 5.61 -6.70
CA CYS A 72 11.14 4.30 -7.08
C CYS A 72 12.02 3.63 -6.01
N TRP A 73 12.51 4.38 -5.02
CA TRP A 73 13.32 3.86 -3.92
C TRP A 73 12.51 3.51 -2.68
N TYR A 74 11.18 3.68 -2.72
CA TYR A 74 10.28 3.31 -1.62
C TYR A 74 9.79 1.87 -1.79
N SER A 75 9.49 1.25 -0.66
CA SER A 75 8.76 -0.01 -0.60
C SER A 75 7.26 0.27 -0.57
N TYR A 76 6.51 -0.46 -1.38
CA TYR A 76 5.05 -0.32 -1.48
C TYR A 76 4.37 -1.58 -0.98
N GLY A 77 3.21 -1.41 -0.35
CA GLY A 77 2.39 -2.49 0.16
C GLY A 77 1.04 -1.96 0.62
N THR A 78 0.41 -2.68 1.54
CA THR A 78 -0.87 -2.27 2.14
C THR A 78 -0.75 -2.10 3.64
N VAL A 79 -1.63 -1.27 4.20
CA VAL A 79 -1.80 -1.14 5.66
C VAL A 79 -3.29 -1.10 5.98
N ARG A 80 -3.66 -1.68 7.13
CA ARG A 80 -4.99 -1.56 7.73
C ARG A 80 -4.92 -0.62 8.93
N ILE A 81 -5.84 0.32 9.00
CA ILE A 81 -6.15 1.05 10.23
C ILE A 81 -7.61 0.80 10.62
N GLU A 82 -7.94 1.06 11.88
CA GLU A 82 -9.32 0.98 12.34
C GLU A 82 -10.17 2.10 11.73
N HIS A 83 -11.48 1.89 11.69
CA HIS A 83 -12.42 2.93 11.29
C HIS A 83 -12.28 4.15 12.21
N GLN A 84 -12.17 5.33 11.61
CA GLN A 84 -12.09 6.61 12.31
C GLN A 84 -12.92 7.66 11.57
N GLU A 85 -13.44 8.65 12.29
CA GLU A 85 -14.36 9.66 11.74
C GLU A 85 -13.70 10.49 10.62
N ASN A 86 -12.43 10.85 10.80
CA ASN A 86 -11.66 11.64 9.84
C ASN A 86 -10.40 10.85 9.42
N PRO A 87 -10.52 9.90 8.49
CA PRO A 87 -9.40 9.07 8.08
C PRO A 87 -8.44 9.83 7.16
N PRO A 88 -7.13 9.56 7.24
CA PRO A 88 -6.17 10.14 6.31
C PRO A 88 -6.54 9.73 4.88
N GLN A 89 -6.34 10.65 3.94
CA GLN A 89 -6.60 10.42 2.52
C GLN A 89 -5.30 10.07 1.80
N GLY A 90 -5.38 9.16 0.83
CA GLY A 90 -4.24 8.81 -0.01
C GLY A 90 -3.78 9.99 -0.87
N ALA A 91 -2.47 10.23 -0.90
CA ALA A 91 -1.88 11.32 -1.68
C ALA A 91 -2.20 11.27 -3.18
N LEU A 92 -2.54 10.09 -3.71
CA LEU A 92 -2.85 9.86 -5.13
C LEU A 92 -4.33 9.63 -5.41
N ASN A 93 -5.23 9.86 -4.44
CA ASN A 93 -6.67 9.65 -4.61
C ASN A 93 -7.22 10.38 -5.84
N SER A 94 -6.87 11.67 -6.04
CA SER A 94 -7.34 12.48 -7.17
C SER A 94 -6.89 12.02 -8.56
N ARG A 95 -6.04 10.97 -8.64
CA ARG A 95 -5.47 10.45 -9.88
C ARG A 95 -5.81 8.99 -10.15
N LEU A 96 -6.19 8.21 -9.13
CA LEU A 96 -6.28 6.74 -9.20
C LEU A 96 -7.57 6.14 -8.59
N LEU A 97 -8.42 6.96 -7.99
CA LEU A 97 -9.80 6.66 -7.57
C LEU A 97 -10.77 7.45 -8.45
#